data_AF-A0AAN3KR88-F1
#
_entry.id   AF-A0AAN3KR88-F1
#
_cell.length_a   1.000
_cell.length_b   1.000
_cell.length_c   1.000
_cell.angle_alpha   90.00
_cell.angle_beta   90.00
_cell.angle_gamma   90.00
#
_symmetry.space_group_name_H-M   'P 1'
#
loop_
_entity.id
_entity.type
_entity.pdbx_description
1 polymer ?
#
loop_
_entity_poly.entity_id
_entity_poly.type
_entity_poly.pdbx_seq_one_letter_code
_entity_poly.pdbx_strand_id
1 'polypeptide(L)'
;MMKLALTLEADSVNVQALNMGRIVVDVDGIELAELINMVCDNGYSLRVVDESDQTSAECTPPFATLTGIRCSTAHITETDNAWLYSLSHQTSDFGESEWIHFTGSGYLLRTDAWSYPVLRLKRLGLSKTFRRLVVTLTRRYGVSLIHLDASAECLPGLPTFDW
;
A
#
# COMPACT_ATOMS: atom_id res chain seq x y z
N MET A 1 -17.19 29.30 17.34
CA MET A 1 -15.80 28.81 17.23
C MET A 1 -15.57 27.85 18.39
N MET A 2 -15.39 26.55 18.14
CA MET A 2 -15.17 25.57 19.20
C MET A 2 -13.66 25.44 19.46
N LYS A 3 -13.25 25.62 20.70
CA LYS A 3 -11.87 25.43 21.17
C LYS A 3 -11.92 24.34 22.22
N LEU A 4 -11.28 23.20 21.93
CA LEU A 4 -11.09 22.09 22.87
C LEU A 4 -9.59 21.96 23.07
N ALA A 5 -9.13 22.01 24.31
CA ALA A 5 -7.73 21.83 24.69
C ALA A 5 -7.66 20.73 25.75
N LEU A 6 -6.66 19.86 25.63
CA LEU A 6 -6.37 18.77 26.56
C LEU A 6 -4.94 18.95 27.06
N THR A 7 -4.72 18.78 28.36
CA THR A 7 -3.41 18.93 29.02
C THR A 7 -3.22 17.73 29.93
N LEU A 8 -2.22 16.89 29.63
CA LEU A 8 -1.83 15.73 30.45
C LEU A 8 -0.43 16.02 30.99
N GLU A 9 -0.28 16.19 32.30
CA GLU A 9 1.01 16.49 32.93
C GLU A 9 1.73 15.22 33.37
N ALA A 10 2.61 14.73 32.49
CA ALA A 10 4.06 14.80 32.61
C ALA A 10 4.59 14.68 31.16
N ASP A 11 5.37 15.65 30.68
CA ASP A 11 5.77 15.86 29.26
C ASP A 11 4.65 16.41 28.36
N SER A 12 4.48 17.73 28.39
CA SER A 12 3.35 18.50 27.84
C SER A 12 3.11 18.29 26.34
N VAL A 13 2.08 17.51 26.02
CA VAL A 13 1.42 17.52 24.71
C VAL A 13 0.24 18.48 24.77
N ASN A 14 0.27 19.54 23.97
CA ASN A 14 -0.81 20.50 23.82
C ASN A 14 -1.45 20.36 22.43
N VAL A 15 -2.74 20.08 22.38
CA VAL A 15 -3.49 19.89 21.12
C VAL A 15 -4.54 20.97 20.96
N GLN A 16 -4.54 21.64 19.82
CA GLN A 16 -5.56 22.59 19.41
C GLN A 16 -6.22 22.14 18.10
N ALA A 17 -7.54 21.96 18.10
CA ALA A 17 -8.29 21.75 16.88
C ALA A 17 -8.43 23.06 16.07
N LEU A 18 -8.18 22.98 14.76
CA LEU A 18 -8.39 24.05 13.79
C LEU A 18 -9.59 23.72 12.88
N ASN A 19 -10.03 24.70 12.09
CA ASN A 19 -11.06 24.48 11.07
C ASN A 19 -10.54 23.56 9.94
N MET A 20 -11.47 22.94 9.20
CA MET A 20 -11.19 22.07 8.05
C MET A 20 -10.38 20.80 8.38
N GLY A 21 -10.60 20.20 9.55
CA GLY A 21 -9.99 18.92 9.93
C GLY A 21 -8.50 18.99 10.22
N ARG A 22 -7.95 20.18 10.48
CA ARG A 22 -6.56 20.37 10.89
C ARG A 22 -6.46 20.44 12.42
N ILE A 23 -5.34 20.03 12.97
CA ILE A 23 -5.00 20.20 14.39
C ILE A 23 -3.57 20.74 14.50
N VAL A 24 -3.29 21.51 15.54
CA VAL A 24 -1.94 21.90 15.95
C VAL A 24 -1.61 21.07 17.19
N VAL A 25 -0.44 20.45 17.18
CA VAL A 25 0.08 19.70 18.31
C VAL A 25 1.44 20.30 18.65
N ASP A 26 1.61 20.70 19.90
CA ASP A 26 2.87 21.11 20.47
C ASP A 26 3.30 20.01 21.45
N VAL A 27 4.50 19.49 21.28
CA VAL A 27 5.01 18.36 22.07
C VAL A 27 6.38 18.72 22.61
N ASP A 28 6.44 18.94 23.93
CA ASP A 28 7.70 19.18 24.59
C ASP A 28 8.56 17.91 24.65
N GLY A 29 9.86 18.06 24.43
CA GLY A 29 10.85 16.99 24.65
C GLY A 29 10.99 15.93 23.55
N ILE A 30 10.35 16.10 22.38
CA ILE A 30 10.51 15.18 21.24
C ILE A 30 11.22 15.86 20.09
N GLU A 31 12.31 15.27 19.61
CA GLU A 31 12.94 15.71 18.36
C GLU A 31 12.14 15.27 17.14
N LEU A 32 12.07 16.12 16.10
CA LEU A 32 11.32 15.83 14.87
C LEU A 32 11.71 14.49 14.23
N ALA A 33 12.99 14.11 14.29
CA ALA A 33 13.47 12.84 13.76
C ALA A 33 12.90 11.62 14.51
N GLU A 34 12.81 11.70 15.84
CA GLU A 34 12.23 10.62 16.66
C GLU A 34 10.74 10.47 16.38
N LEU A 35 10.03 11.58 16.22
CA LEU A 35 8.62 11.58 15.85
C LEU A 35 8.40 10.93 14.47
N ILE A 36 9.22 11.29 13.48
CA ILE A 36 9.14 10.71 12.13
C ILE A 36 9.34 9.19 12.19
N ASN A 37 10.37 8.72 12.91
CA ASN A 37 10.65 7.29 13.02
C ASN A 37 9.49 6.53 13.67
N MET A 38 8.94 7.04 14.77
CA MET A 38 7.82 6.40 15.46
C MET A 38 6.55 6.35 14.59
N VAL A 39 6.27 7.42 13.83
CA VAL A 39 5.15 7.47 12.89
C VAL A 39 5.33 6.44 11.77
N CYS A 40 6.54 6.32 11.23
CA CYS A 40 6.90 5.33 10.22
C CYS A 40 6.80 3.89 10.74
N ASP A 41 7.25 3.61 11.96
CA ASP A 41 7.18 2.29 12.59
C ASP A 41 5.73 1.82 12.82
N ASN A 42 4.78 2.76 12.94
CA ASN A 42 3.35 2.48 13.04
C ASN A 42 2.64 2.45 11.67
N GLY A 43 3.39 2.51 10.56
CA GLY A 43 2.84 2.42 9.21
C GLY A 43 2.20 3.70 8.69
N TYR A 44 2.49 4.85 9.29
CA TYR A 44 2.05 6.18 8.85
C TYR A 44 3.22 6.98 8.27
N SER A 45 2.93 8.12 7.62
CA SER A 45 3.97 9.03 7.10
C SER A 45 3.75 10.47 7.59
N LEU A 46 4.83 11.12 8.01
CA LEU A 46 4.87 12.54 8.37
C LEU A 46 5.60 13.33 7.27
N ARG A 47 5.06 14.47 6.85
CA ARG A 47 5.73 15.38 5.90
C ARG A 47 5.79 16.80 6.46
N VAL A 48 6.93 17.45 6.32
CA VAL A 48 7.08 18.90 6.59
C VAL A 48 6.59 19.66 5.37
N VAL A 49 5.73 20.64 5.55
CA VAL A 49 5.17 21.47 4.47
C VAL A 49 5.50 22.92 4.78
N ASP A 50 6.17 23.63 3.87
CA ASP A 50 6.43 25.07 4.01
C ASP A 50 5.23 25.90 3.50
N GLU A 51 5.10 27.16 3.93
CA GLU A 51 4.05 28.07 3.43
C GLU A 51 4.17 28.30 1.92
N SER A 52 5.37 28.18 1.35
CA SER A 52 5.61 28.30 -0.09
C SER A 52 5.12 27.08 -0.91
N ASP A 53 4.94 25.91 -0.29
CA ASP A 53 4.35 24.72 -0.90
C ASP A 53 2.81 24.81 -1.02
N GLN A 54 2.19 25.86 -0.48
CA GLN A 54 0.73 26.04 -0.53
C GLN A 54 0.19 26.30 -1.94
N THR A 55 1.04 26.60 -2.93
CA THR A 55 0.62 26.99 -4.29
C THR A 55 0.76 25.92 -5.37
N SER A 56 1.18 24.69 -5.05
CA SER A 56 1.32 23.61 -6.06
C SER A 56 0.94 22.22 -5.58
N ALA A 57 0.14 22.10 -4.52
CA ALA A 57 -0.52 20.85 -4.22
C ALA A 57 -1.88 20.80 -4.94
N GLU A 58 -1.89 20.43 -6.22
CA GLU A 58 -2.99 19.59 -6.72
C GLU A 58 -2.96 18.31 -5.88
N CYS A 59 -3.50 18.39 -4.67
CA CYS A 59 -3.57 17.27 -3.78
C CYS A 59 -4.64 16.38 -4.39
N THR A 60 -4.19 15.36 -5.12
CA THR A 60 -5.08 14.31 -5.62
C THR A 60 -5.98 13.92 -4.46
N PRO A 61 -7.32 13.99 -4.62
CA PRO A 61 -8.21 13.70 -3.53
C PRO A 61 -7.82 12.35 -2.90
N PRO A 62 -7.92 12.18 -1.57
CA PRO A 62 -7.49 10.93 -0.91
C PRO A 62 -8.13 9.67 -1.50
N PHE A 63 -9.30 9.81 -2.13
CA PHE A 63 -10.03 8.76 -2.83
C PHE A 63 -9.60 8.51 -4.29
N ALA A 64 -8.76 9.38 -4.85
CA ALA A 64 -8.26 9.30 -6.23
C ALA A 64 -6.83 8.74 -6.33
N THR A 65 -6.11 8.59 -5.21
CA THR A 65 -4.79 7.97 -5.18
C THR A 65 -4.88 6.45 -5.16
N LEU A 66 -4.28 5.79 -6.16
CA LEU A 66 -4.09 4.34 -6.19
C LEU A 66 -2.65 4.02 -5.80
N THR A 67 -2.45 3.34 -4.67
CA THR A 67 -1.12 2.96 -4.17
C THR A 67 -0.70 1.62 -4.74
N GLY A 68 0.55 1.55 -5.21
CA GLY A 68 1.12 0.35 -5.83
C GLY A 68 2.50 -0.02 -5.34
N ILE A 69 2.84 -1.31 -5.47
CA ILE A 69 4.18 -1.84 -5.24
C ILE A 69 4.63 -2.65 -6.45
N ARG A 70 5.92 -2.54 -6.80
CA ARG A 70 6.55 -3.36 -7.83
C ARG A 70 7.60 -4.29 -7.20
N CYS A 71 7.58 -5.57 -7.57
CA CYS A 71 8.54 -6.56 -7.10
C CYS A 71 8.76 -7.68 -8.12
N SER A 72 9.84 -8.44 -7.95
CA SER A 72 10.24 -9.50 -8.88
C SER A 72 9.19 -10.60 -9.03
N THR A 73 9.05 -11.16 -10.23
CA THR A 73 8.35 -12.45 -10.44
C THR A 73 9.05 -13.62 -9.75
N ALA A 74 10.30 -13.46 -9.28
CA ALA A 74 10.95 -14.46 -8.44
C ALA A 74 10.17 -14.79 -7.15
N HIS A 75 9.23 -13.92 -6.71
CA HIS A 75 8.38 -14.19 -5.54
C HIS A 75 7.20 -15.14 -5.80
N ILE A 76 6.97 -15.55 -7.04
CA ILE A 76 5.91 -16.50 -7.39
C ILE A 76 6.52 -17.82 -7.84
N THR A 77 5.80 -18.92 -7.69
CA THR A 77 6.25 -20.23 -8.17
C THR A 77 6.00 -20.36 -9.68
N GLU A 78 6.71 -21.26 -10.37
CA GLU A 78 6.46 -21.57 -11.78
C GLU A 78 4.99 -21.95 -12.04
N THR A 79 4.41 -22.76 -11.15
CA THR A 79 2.99 -23.15 -11.23
C THR A 79 2.07 -21.94 -11.10
N ASP A 80 2.32 -21.04 -10.13
CA ASP A 80 1.54 -19.81 -9.99
C ASP A 80 1.70 -18.90 -11.22
N ASN A 81 2.90 -18.83 -11.80
CA ASN A 81 3.14 -18.08 -13.04
C ASN A 81 2.30 -18.62 -14.20
N ALA A 82 2.29 -19.93 -14.43
CA ALA A 82 1.49 -20.54 -15.48
C ALA A 82 -0.02 -20.29 -15.29
N TRP A 83 -0.50 -20.34 -14.04
CA TRP A 83 -1.87 -19.97 -13.71
C TRP A 83 -2.16 -18.50 -13.99
N LEU A 84 -1.33 -17.58 -13.50
CA LEU A 84 -1.50 -16.14 -13.73
C LEU A 84 -1.52 -15.80 -15.23
N TYR A 85 -0.63 -16.42 -16.01
CA TYR A 85 -0.62 -16.29 -17.47
C TYR A 85 -1.95 -16.72 -18.09
N SER A 86 -2.47 -17.88 -17.68
CA SER A 86 -3.74 -18.40 -18.19
C SER A 86 -4.91 -17.49 -17.82
N LEU A 87 -4.95 -17.00 -16.57
CA LEU A 87 -6.00 -16.13 -16.05
C LEU A 87 -5.99 -14.75 -16.73
N SER A 88 -4.81 -14.18 -16.99
CA SER A 88 -4.69 -12.87 -17.60
C SER A 88 -5.08 -12.84 -19.09
N HIS A 89 -5.15 -13.99 -19.75
CA HIS A 89 -5.50 -14.12 -21.16
C HIS A 89 -6.93 -14.67 -21.39
N GLN A 90 -7.75 -14.77 -20.34
CA GLN A 90 -9.15 -15.15 -20.51
C GLN A 90 -9.92 -14.08 -21.29
N THR A 91 -10.70 -14.52 -22.28
CA THR A 91 -11.49 -13.67 -23.18
C THR A 91 -12.98 -13.62 -22.84
N SER A 92 -13.35 -13.99 -21.61
CA SER A 92 -14.74 -13.88 -21.14
C SER A 92 -15.06 -12.48 -20.64
N ASP A 93 -16.25 -11.98 -20.96
CA ASP A 93 -16.81 -10.79 -20.31
C ASP A 93 -16.87 -11.03 -18.79
N PHE A 94 -16.35 -10.08 -17.99
CA PHE A 94 -16.26 -10.16 -16.52
C PHE A 94 -15.31 -11.24 -15.97
N GLY A 95 -14.26 -11.57 -16.73
CA GLY A 95 -13.25 -12.59 -16.39
C GLY A 95 -12.15 -12.13 -15.42
N GLU A 96 -11.24 -13.05 -15.08
CA GLU A 96 -10.11 -12.73 -14.20
C GLU A 96 -9.09 -11.76 -14.85
N SER A 97 -9.14 -11.62 -16.17
CA SER A 97 -8.36 -10.65 -16.96
C SER A 97 -8.74 -9.19 -16.69
N GLU A 98 -9.85 -8.91 -16.01
CA GLU A 98 -10.25 -7.55 -15.60
C GLU A 98 -9.41 -6.97 -14.46
N TRP A 99 -8.72 -7.83 -13.70
CA TRP A 99 -7.95 -7.42 -12.53
C TRP A 99 -6.58 -8.09 -12.41
N ILE A 100 -6.29 -9.08 -13.25
CA ILE A 100 -4.97 -9.68 -13.45
C ILE A 100 -4.56 -9.41 -14.89
N HIS A 101 -3.61 -8.51 -15.10
CA HIS A 101 -3.18 -8.10 -16.43
C HIS A 101 -1.76 -8.57 -16.71
N PHE A 102 -1.53 -9.19 -17.87
CA PHE A 102 -0.17 -9.50 -18.31
C PHE A 102 0.51 -8.23 -18.80
N THR A 103 1.72 -7.95 -18.31
CA THR A 103 2.49 -6.74 -18.66
C THR A 103 3.62 -7.00 -19.66
N GLY A 104 3.70 -8.21 -20.23
CA GLY A 104 4.80 -8.65 -21.10
C GLY A 104 5.94 -9.33 -20.34
N SER A 105 6.35 -8.77 -19.20
CA SER A 105 7.42 -9.32 -18.32
C SER A 105 6.89 -9.88 -16.98
N GLY A 106 5.58 -9.90 -16.78
CA GLY A 106 4.95 -10.31 -15.53
C GLY A 106 3.49 -9.89 -15.46
N TYR A 107 3.00 -9.47 -14.29
CA TYR A 107 1.58 -9.27 -14.02
C TYR A 107 1.28 -8.03 -13.17
N LEU A 108 0.19 -7.35 -13.50
CA LEU A 108 -0.42 -6.31 -12.68
C LEU A 108 -1.68 -6.87 -12.02
N LEU A 109 -1.74 -6.84 -10.70
CA LEU A 109 -2.89 -7.28 -9.91
C LEU A 109 -3.57 -6.09 -9.24
N ARG A 110 -4.86 -5.89 -9.54
CA ARG A 110 -5.74 -4.90 -8.91
C ARG A 110 -6.55 -5.54 -7.79
N THR A 111 -6.01 -5.55 -6.58
CA THR A 111 -6.64 -6.23 -5.44
C THR A 111 -7.88 -5.52 -4.91
N ASP A 112 -8.09 -4.26 -5.29
CA ASP A 112 -9.28 -3.45 -5.01
C ASP A 112 -10.45 -3.72 -5.96
N ALA A 113 -10.22 -4.43 -7.08
CA ALA A 113 -11.28 -4.76 -8.03
C ALA A 113 -12.36 -5.70 -7.45
N TRP A 114 -12.05 -6.41 -6.37
CA TRP A 114 -12.96 -7.35 -5.70
C TRP A 114 -12.90 -7.19 -4.18
N SER A 115 -14.01 -7.40 -3.47
CA SER A 115 -14.04 -7.29 -2.00
C SER A 115 -13.18 -8.35 -1.27
N TYR A 116 -12.92 -9.50 -1.91
CA TYR A 116 -12.19 -10.61 -1.31
C TYR A 116 -11.17 -11.23 -2.30
N PRO A 117 -10.14 -10.47 -2.72
CA PRO A 117 -9.23 -10.86 -3.80
C PRO A 117 -8.48 -12.15 -3.46
N VAL A 118 -8.02 -12.30 -2.21
CA VAL A 118 -7.27 -13.47 -1.75
C VAL A 118 -8.12 -14.74 -1.70
N LEU A 119 -9.42 -14.61 -1.38
CA LEU A 119 -10.36 -15.73 -1.42
C LEU A 119 -10.63 -16.15 -2.87
N ARG A 120 -10.75 -15.18 -3.79
CA ARG A 120 -10.88 -15.44 -5.23
C ARG A 120 -9.63 -16.16 -5.77
N LEU A 121 -8.42 -15.69 -5.46
CA LEU A 121 -7.17 -16.40 -5.79
C LEU A 121 -7.16 -17.84 -5.28
N LYS A 122 -7.69 -18.10 -4.07
CA LYS A 122 -7.78 -19.46 -3.52
C LYS A 122 -8.70 -20.35 -4.36
N ARG A 123 -9.85 -19.81 -4.79
CA ARG A 123 -10.83 -20.54 -5.62
C ARG A 123 -10.29 -20.82 -7.02
N LEU A 124 -9.44 -19.93 -7.54
CA LEU A 124 -8.75 -20.08 -8.82
C LEU A 124 -7.57 -21.07 -8.77
N GLY A 125 -7.23 -21.60 -7.60
CA GLY A 125 -6.19 -22.62 -7.45
C GLY A 125 -4.79 -22.07 -7.17
N LEU A 126 -4.63 -20.75 -6.99
CA LEU A 126 -3.32 -20.18 -6.68
C LEU A 126 -2.81 -20.64 -5.32
N SER A 127 -1.49 -20.83 -5.26
CA SER A 127 -0.82 -21.45 -4.13
C SER A 127 -1.03 -20.68 -2.82
N LYS A 128 -0.85 -21.38 -1.70
CA LYS A 128 -0.84 -20.71 -0.37
C LYS A 128 0.27 -19.67 -0.30
N THR A 129 1.41 -19.92 -0.94
CA THR A 129 2.56 -19.00 -0.99
C THR A 129 2.18 -17.71 -1.70
N PHE A 130 1.62 -17.80 -2.91
CA PHE A 130 1.20 -16.61 -3.66
C PHE A 130 0.14 -15.81 -2.92
N ARG A 131 -0.85 -16.49 -2.32
CA ARG A 131 -1.87 -15.82 -1.50
C ARG A 131 -1.29 -15.12 -0.28
N ARG A 132 -0.25 -15.69 0.35
CA ARG A 132 0.47 -15.02 1.45
C ARG A 132 1.25 -13.81 0.97
N LEU A 133 1.89 -13.90 -0.20
CA LEU A 133 2.56 -12.76 -0.83
C LEU A 133 1.57 -11.60 -0.99
N VAL A 134 0.42 -11.83 -1.65
CA VAL A 134 -0.61 -10.79 -1.85
C VAL A 134 -1.11 -10.21 -0.52
N VAL A 135 -1.36 -11.04 0.50
CA VAL A 135 -1.76 -10.55 1.84
C VAL A 135 -0.66 -9.71 2.47
N THR A 136 0.60 -10.13 2.39
CA THR A 136 1.72 -9.37 2.95
C THR A 136 1.86 -8.04 2.26
N LEU A 137 1.80 -8.00 0.92
CA LEU A 137 1.97 -6.76 0.17
C LEU A 137 0.84 -5.76 0.50
N THR A 138 -0.41 -6.21 0.42
CA THR A 138 -1.59 -5.37 0.71
C THR A 138 -1.61 -4.86 2.16
N ARG A 139 -1.33 -5.72 3.16
CA ARG A 139 -1.41 -5.34 4.57
C ARG A 139 -0.21 -4.58 5.09
N ARG A 140 1.01 -4.91 4.65
CA ARG A 140 2.24 -4.27 5.13
C ARG A 140 2.47 -2.92 4.48
N TYR A 141 2.16 -2.78 3.19
CA TYR A 141 2.46 -1.57 2.44
C TYR A 141 1.22 -0.74 2.10
N GLY A 142 0.01 -1.18 2.48
CA GLY A 142 -1.22 -0.43 2.22
C GLY A 142 -1.50 -0.22 0.73
N VAL A 143 -1.04 -1.15 -0.12
CA VAL A 143 -1.18 -1.08 -1.59
C VAL A 143 -2.37 -1.88 -2.07
N SER A 144 -3.04 -1.38 -3.10
CA SER A 144 -4.07 -2.13 -3.82
C SER A 144 -3.59 -2.63 -5.19
N LEU A 145 -2.54 -2.02 -5.74
CA LEU A 145 -1.92 -2.40 -7.00
C LEU A 145 -0.60 -3.16 -6.76
N ILE A 146 -0.48 -4.37 -7.31
CA ILE A 146 0.75 -5.16 -7.20
C ILE A 146 1.27 -5.44 -8.61
N HIS A 147 2.47 -4.96 -8.91
CA HIS A 147 3.17 -5.25 -10.16
C HIS A 147 4.28 -6.28 -9.90
N LEU A 148 4.10 -7.48 -10.43
CA LEU A 148 5.11 -8.53 -10.51
C LEU A 148 5.83 -8.36 -11.84
N ASP A 149 7.14 -8.12 -11.83
CA ASP A 149 7.91 -7.84 -13.05
C ASP A 149 9.22 -8.62 -13.00
N ALA A 150 9.54 -9.38 -14.05
CA ALA A 150 10.79 -10.13 -14.13
C ALA A 150 12.04 -9.24 -14.00
N SER A 151 11.94 -7.95 -14.35
CA SER A 151 13.05 -6.99 -14.24
C SER A 151 13.11 -6.25 -12.91
N ALA A 152 12.16 -6.48 -12.00
CA ALA A 152 12.13 -5.82 -10.70
C ALA A 152 12.98 -6.55 -9.65
N GLU A 153 13.39 -5.80 -8.64
CA GLU A 153 14.14 -6.35 -7.50
C GLU A 153 13.26 -7.23 -6.60
N CYS A 154 13.90 -8.16 -5.90
CA CYS A 154 13.27 -8.96 -4.87
C CYS A 154 13.08 -8.13 -3.59
N LEU A 155 11.89 -8.16 -3.02
CA LEU A 155 11.61 -7.59 -1.72
C LEU A 155 12.25 -8.44 -0.61
N PRO A 156 12.94 -7.82 0.35
CA PRO A 156 13.62 -8.54 1.41
C PRO A 156 12.63 -9.24 2.34
N GLY A 157 13.03 -10.43 2.83
CA GLY A 157 12.25 -11.20 3.79
C GLY A 157 11.02 -11.91 3.21
N LEU A 158 10.86 -11.94 1.89
CA LEU A 158 9.84 -12.73 1.20
C LEU A 158 10.49 -13.92 0.47
N PRO A 159 9.80 -15.07 0.38
CA PRO A 159 10.33 -16.23 -0.35
C PRO A 159 10.58 -15.91 -1.82
N THR A 160 11.63 -16.50 -2.37
CA THR A 160 11.92 -16.49 -3.80
C THR A 160 12.00 -17.92 -4.33
N PHE A 161 11.76 -18.06 -5.64
CA PHE A 161 11.75 -19.32 -6.36
C PHE A 161 12.57 -19.16 -7.63
N ASP A 162 13.30 -20.21 -8.00
CA ASP A 162 14.12 -20.27 -9.20
C ASP A 162 13.38 -21.08 -10.25
N TRP A 163 13.04 -20.44 -11.37
CA TRP A 163 12.35 -21.02 -12.53
C TRP A 163 12.47 -20.11 -13.77
#